data_AF-A0A0D9XWE1-F1
#
_entry.id   AF-A0A0D9XWE1-F1
#
_cell.length_a   1.000
_cell.length_b   1.000
_cell.length_c   1.000
_cell.angle_alpha   90.00
_cell.angle_beta   90.00
_cell.angle_gamma   90.00
#
_symmetry.space_group_name_H-M   'P 1'
#
loop_
_entity.id
_entity.type
_entity.pdbx_description
1 polymer ?
#
loop_
_entity_poly.entity_id
_entity_poly.type
_entity_poly.pdbx_seq_one_letter_code
_entity_poly.pdbx_strand_id
1 'polypeptide(L)'
;MASCSKGGRPELKRCCKSAEAEKEAKNKMKEEAARGEDLEMKRRRLLMEEVERMLSVVPRALFPVPEYEPSDDPFIDELQHLLIDSALSINASTDLVKKMQAEVREELRTKGFIEA
;
A
#
# COMPACT_ATOMS: atom_id res chain seq x y z
N MET A 1 38.79 -16.48 36.60
CA MET A 1 40.18 -15.99 36.50
C MET A 1 40.86 -16.71 35.34
N ALA A 2 41.13 -16.03 34.23
CA ALA A 2 41.96 -16.56 33.15
C ALA A 2 43.15 -15.61 32.98
N SER A 3 44.32 -16.09 33.36
CA SER A 3 45.58 -15.34 33.42
C SER A 3 46.26 -15.30 32.04
N CYS A 4 46.44 -14.11 31.48
CA CYS A 4 47.34 -13.90 30.34
C CYS A 4 48.77 -13.74 30.85
N SER A 5 49.54 -14.83 30.87
CA SER A 5 50.98 -14.83 31.17
C SER A 5 51.77 -14.10 30.09
N LYS A 6 52.56 -13.11 30.50
CA LYS A 6 53.58 -12.44 29.68
C LYS A 6 54.77 -13.38 29.49
N GLY A 7 54.90 -13.95 28.30
CA GLY A 7 56.07 -14.73 27.87
C GLY A 7 56.11 -14.78 26.35
N GLY A 8 57.22 -14.35 25.76
CA GLY A 8 57.34 -14.03 24.34
C GLY A 8 57.12 -15.20 23.38
N ARG A 9 56.26 -14.97 22.39
CA ARG A 9 56.39 -15.42 20.98
C ARG A 9 55.72 -14.36 20.08
N PRO A 10 56.24 -14.02 18.89
CA PRO A 10 55.61 -13.05 17.99
C PRO A 10 54.22 -13.47 17.49
N GLU A 11 53.82 -14.73 17.71
CA GLU A 11 52.66 -15.35 17.07
C GLU A 11 51.32 -15.07 17.78
N LEU A 12 51.34 -14.64 19.05
CA LEU A 12 50.11 -14.35 19.82
C LEU A 12 49.52 -12.95 19.57
N LYS A 13 50.31 -11.99 19.07
CA LYS A 13 49.79 -10.65 18.70
C LYS A 13 49.01 -10.65 17.37
N ARG A 14 49.12 -11.72 16.58
CA ARG A 14 48.46 -11.83 15.26
C ARG A 14 47.00 -12.29 15.39
N CYS A 15 46.66 -13.06 16.43
CA CYS A 15 45.31 -13.58 16.67
C CYS A 15 44.30 -12.56 17.24
N CYS A 16 44.75 -11.54 17.98
CA CYS A 16 43.83 -10.54 18.54
C CYS A 16 43.36 -9.53 17.49
N LYS A 17 44.24 -9.13 16.55
CA LYS A 17 43.88 -8.25 15.42
C LYS A 17 42.90 -8.92 14.45
N SER A 18 43.03 -10.24 14.24
CA SER A 18 42.06 -10.98 13.43
C SER A 18 40.70 -11.08 14.11
N ALA A 19 40.64 -11.23 15.44
CA ALA A 19 39.38 -11.28 16.18
C ALA A 19 38.65 -9.92 16.23
N GLU A 20 39.39 -8.81 16.32
CA GLU A 20 38.81 -7.45 16.21
C GLU A 20 38.35 -7.15 14.78
N ALA A 21 39.14 -7.50 13.78
CA ALA A 21 38.76 -7.38 12.37
C ALA A 21 37.54 -8.24 12.01
N GLU A 22 37.42 -9.45 12.58
CA GLU A 22 36.26 -10.32 12.36
C GLU A 22 35.00 -9.78 13.05
N LYS A 23 35.12 -9.16 14.22
CA LYS A 23 34.01 -8.44 14.88
C LYS A 23 33.59 -7.20 14.11
N GLU A 24 34.54 -6.43 13.59
CA GLU A 24 34.26 -5.24 12.80
C GLU A 24 33.60 -5.60 11.45
N ALA A 25 34.05 -6.68 10.81
CA ALA A 25 33.43 -7.23 9.60
C ALA A 25 32.00 -7.75 9.88
N LYS A 26 31.80 -8.46 11.00
CA LYS A 26 30.46 -8.90 11.43
C LYS A 26 29.52 -7.74 11.75
N ASN A 27 30.03 -6.67 12.36
CA ASN A 27 29.23 -5.47 12.60
C ASN A 27 28.89 -4.74 11.30
N LYS A 28 29.83 -4.61 10.36
CA LYS A 28 29.57 -4.02 9.03
C LYS A 28 28.53 -4.82 8.24
N MET A 29 28.62 -6.15 8.26
CA MET A 29 27.59 -7.02 7.65
C MET A 29 26.21 -6.85 8.31
N LYS A 30 26.14 -6.73 9.63
CA LYS A 30 24.87 -6.45 10.33
C LYS A 30 24.30 -5.09 9.99
N GLU A 31 25.15 -4.07 9.88
CA GLU A 31 24.73 -2.71 9.54
C GLU A 31 24.26 -2.63 8.08
N GLU A 32 24.93 -3.30 7.15
CA GLU A 32 24.47 -3.41 5.75
C GLU A 32 23.16 -4.19 5.63
N ALA A 33 23.00 -5.29 6.38
CA ALA A 33 21.74 -6.02 6.44
C ALA A 33 20.59 -5.17 6.98
N ALA A 34 20.82 -4.44 8.09
CA ALA A 34 19.82 -3.54 8.67
C ALA A 34 19.45 -2.38 7.73
N ARG A 35 20.42 -1.82 6.99
CA ARG A 35 20.16 -0.81 5.95
C ARG A 35 19.38 -1.40 4.76
N GLY A 36 19.67 -2.65 4.37
CA GLY A 36 18.92 -3.37 3.35
C GLY A 36 17.46 -3.57 3.73
N GLU A 37 17.21 -4.02 4.97
CA GLU A 37 15.86 -4.18 5.53
C GLU A 37 15.11 -2.83 5.63
N ASP A 38 15.77 -1.74 6.05
CA ASP A 38 15.17 -0.41 6.12
C ASP A 38 14.80 0.13 4.72
N LEU A 39 15.66 -0.09 3.71
CA LEU A 39 15.36 0.27 2.32
C LEU A 39 14.20 -0.55 1.74
N GLU A 40 14.13 -1.84 2.05
CA GLU A 40 13.01 -2.69 1.63
C GLU A 40 11.71 -2.24 2.30
N MET A 41 11.74 -1.95 3.60
CA MET A 41 10.57 -1.44 4.34
C MET A 41 10.10 -0.09 3.78
N LYS A 42 11.02 0.83 3.46
CA LYS A 42 10.70 2.11 2.81
C LYS A 42 10.09 1.90 1.43
N ARG A 43 10.62 0.99 0.62
CA ARG A 43 10.05 0.66 -0.71
C ARG A 43 8.65 0.08 -0.57
N ARG A 44 8.41 -0.81 0.39
CA ARG A 44 7.07 -1.33 0.69
C ARG A 44 6.11 -0.20 1.08
N ARG A 45 6.51 0.70 1.99
CA ARG A 45 5.68 1.86 2.40
C ARG A 45 5.34 2.78 1.24
N LEU A 46 6.32 3.14 0.41
CA LEU A 46 6.07 3.96 -0.79
C LEU A 46 5.09 3.28 -1.75
N LEU A 47 5.16 1.95 -1.88
CA LEU A 47 4.24 1.17 -2.70
C LEU A 47 2.82 1.16 -2.10
N MET A 48 2.67 1.09 -0.77
CA MET A 48 1.37 1.21 -0.09
C MET A 48 0.76 2.60 -0.27
N GLU A 49 1.54 3.67 -0.10
CA GLU A 49 1.08 5.06 -0.29
C GLU A 49 0.60 5.31 -1.73
N GLU A 50 1.29 4.74 -2.72
CA GLU A 50 0.89 4.84 -4.13
C GLU A 50 -0.38 4.04 -4.42
N VAL A 51 -0.52 2.86 -3.82
CA VAL A 51 -1.76 2.06 -3.87
C VAL A 51 -2.92 2.82 -3.25
N GLU A 52 -2.75 3.42 -2.06
CA GLU A 52 -3.78 4.23 -1.41
C GLU A 52 -4.16 5.45 -2.26
N ARG A 53 -3.17 6.11 -2.89
CA ARG A 53 -3.42 7.23 -3.80
C ARG A 53 -4.23 6.80 -5.03
N MET A 54 -3.93 5.64 -5.61
CA MET A 54 -4.75 5.10 -6.73
C MET A 54 -6.17 4.76 -6.27
N LEU A 55 -6.32 4.29 -5.03
CA LEU A 55 -7.61 3.96 -4.43
C LEU A 55 -8.38 5.18 -3.91
N SER A 56 -7.80 6.37 -3.89
CA SER A 56 -8.43 7.59 -3.36
C SER A 56 -9.52 8.16 -4.28
N VAL A 57 -9.81 7.50 -5.40
CA VAL A 57 -10.92 7.86 -6.28
C VAL A 57 -12.24 7.63 -5.55
N VAL A 58 -12.86 8.70 -5.10
CA VAL A 58 -14.17 8.66 -4.44
C VAL A 58 -15.26 8.59 -5.52
N PRO A 59 -16.10 7.53 -5.53
CA PRO A 59 -17.26 7.49 -6.39
C PRO A 59 -18.15 8.69 -6.10
N ARG A 60 -18.63 9.37 -7.13
CA ARG A 60 -19.56 10.49 -6.95
C ARG A 60 -20.79 10.02 -6.17
N ALA A 61 -21.40 10.94 -5.43
CA ALA A 61 -22.70 10.67 -4.82
C ALA A 61 -23.71 10.25 -5.90
N LEU A 62 -24.73 9.48 -5.49
CA LEU A 62 -25.79 9.10 -6.40
C LEU A 62 -26.48 10.35 -6.94
N PHE A 63 -26.74 10.33 -8.24
CA PHE A 63 -27.50 11.36 -8.92
C PHE A 63 -28.96 11.32 -8.44
N PRO A 64 -29.56 12.45 -8.04
CA PRO A 64 -30.95 12.48 -7.63
C PRO A 64 -31.84 12.10 -8.83
N VAL A 65 -32.69 11.09 -8.64
CA VAL A 65 -33.65 10.69 -9.66
C VAL A 65 -34.85 11.64 -9.57
N PRO A 66 -35.19 12.35 -10.66
CA PRO A 66 -36.37 13.21 -10.64
C PRO A 66 -37.64 12.38 -10.48
N GLU A 67 -38.64 12.96 -9.81
CA GLU A 67 -39.98 12.37 -9.77
C GLU A 67 -40.64 12.57 -11.14
N TYR A 68 -41.39 11.57 -11.60
CA TYR A 68 -42.14 11.64 -12.83
C TYR A 68 -43.39 12.50 -12.63
N GLU A 69 -43.60 13.47 -13.51
CA GLU A 69 -44.77 14.35 -13.53
C GLU A 69 -45.43 14.28 -14.91
N PRO A 70 -46.55 13.55 -15.05
CA PRO A 70 -47.21 13.37 -16.33
C PRO A 70 -47.48 14.70 -17.04
N SER A 71 -47.17 14.76 -18.33
CA SER A 71 -47.40 15.95 -19.16
C SER A 71 -48.41 15.65 -20.27
N ASP A 72 -49.27 16.62 -20.57
CA ASP A 72 -50.15 16.56 -21.75
C ASP A 72 -49.36 16.71 -23.07
N ASP A 73 -48.10 17.22 -22.99
CA ASP A 73 -47.18 17.25 -24.11
C ASP A 73 -46.40 15.92 -24.19
N PRO A 74 -46.62 15.09 -25.22
CA PRO A 74 -45.97 13.79 -25.33
C PRO A 74 -44.44 13.89 -25.44
N PHE A 75 -43.91 15.01 -25.95
CA PHE A 75 -42.47 15.23 -26.03
C PHE A 75 -41.86 15.48 -24.65
N ILE A 76 -42.56 16.23 -23.79
CA ILE A 76 -42.13 16.47 -22.41
C ILE A 76 -42.18 15.17 -21.61
N ASP A 77 -43.23 14.37 -21.81
CA ASP A 77 -43.39 13.06 -21.18
C ASP A 77 -42.24 12.10 -21.52
N GLU A 78 -41.89 11.99 -22.81
CA GLU A 78 -40.76 11.17 -23.27
C GLU A 78 -39.41 11.67 -22.72
N LEU A 79 -39.20 12.99 -22.68
CA LEU A 79 -38.00 13.59 -22.09
C LEU A 79 -37.86 13.27 -20.60
N GLN A 80 -38.96 13.29 -19.84
CA GLN A 80 -38.91 12.93 -18.42
C GLN A 80 -38.52 11.46 -18.23
N HIS A 81 -39.10 10.55 -19.02
CA HIS A 81 -38.71 9.14 -18.99
C HIS A 81 -37.22 8.96 -19.28
N LEU A 82 -36.71 9.59 -20.34
CA LEU A 82 -35.29 9.54 -20.69
C LEU A 82 -34.39 10.10 -19.59
N LEU A 83 -34.78 11.18 -18.92
CA LEU A 83 -34.04 11.76 -17.79
C LEU A 83 -33.99 10.81 -16.59
N ILE A 84 -35.13 10.20 -16.24
CA ILE A 84 -35.24 9.22 -15.15
C ILE A 84 -34.36 8.01 -15.44
N ASP A 85 -34.50 7.42 -16.63
CA ASP A 85 -33.72 6.25 -17.05
C ASP A 85 -32.22 6.53 -17.06
N SER A 86 -31.84 7.73 -17.52
CA SER A 86 -30.44 8.18 -17.52
C SER A 86 -29.91 8.30 -16.08
N ALA A 87 -30.67 8.91 -15.17
CA ALA A 87 -30.30 9.04 -13.76
C ALA A 87 -30.13 7.66 -13.10
N LEU A 88 -31.06 6.74 -13.35
CA LEU A 88 -30.99 5.36 -12.84
C LEU A 88 -29.76 4.61 -13.38
N SER A 89 -29.47 4.74 -14.67
CA SER A 89 -28.31 4.10 -15.32
C SER A 89 -26.98 4.62 -14.76
N ILE A 90 -26.87 5.94 -14.53
CA ILE A 90 -25.71 6.56 -13.89
C ILE A 90 -25.53 6.04 -12.46
N ASN A 91 -26.62 5.91 -11.70
CA ASN A 91 -26.60 5.39 -10.34
C ASN A 91 -26.16 3.93 -10.29
N ALA A 92 -26.72 3.08 -11.16
CA ALA A 92 -26.32 1.68 -11.26
C ALA A 92 -24.83 1.53 -11.60
N SER A 93 -24.32 2.34 -12.53
CA SER A 93 -22.89 2.36 -12.87
C SER A 93 -22.03 2.79 -11.68
N THR A 94 -22.50 3.79 -10.93
CA THR A 94 -21.81 4.30 -9.74
C THR A 94 -21.71 3.23 -8.65
N ASP A 95 -22.79 2.46 -8.43
CA ASP A 95 -22.80 1.39 -7.45
C ASP A 95 -21.93 0.20 -7.86
N LEU A 96 -21.88 -0.13 -9.15
CA LEU A 96 -20.95 -1.12 -9.69
C LEU A 96 -19.49 -0.72 -9.41
N VAL A 97 -19.13 0.54 -9.67
CA VAL A 97 -17.78 1.05 -9.40
C VAL A 97 -17.45 0.98 -7.91
N LYS A 98 -18.37 1.38 -7.03
CA LYS A 98 -18.20 1.25 -5.57
C LYS A 98 -17.92 -0.20 -5.16
N LYS A 99 -18.67 -1.15 -5.72
CA LYS A 99 -18.50 -2.58 -5.43
C LYS A 99 -17.13 -3.07 -5.90
N MET A 100 -16.74 -2.77 -7.14
CA MET A 100 -15.43 -3.16 -7.67
C MET A 100 -14.28 -2.56 -6.85
N GLN A 101 -14.40 -1.30 -6.43
CA GLN A 101 -13.41 -0.67 -5.56
C GLN A 101 -13.32 -1.35 -4.18
N ALA A 102 -14.45 -1.74 -3.59
CA ALA A 102 -14.47 -2.47 -2.33
C ALA A 102 -13.79 -3.86 -2.46
N GLU A 103 -14.06 -4.58 -3.56
CA GLU A 103 -13.43 -5.87 -3.85
C GLU A 103 -11.91 -5.75 -4.03
N VAL A 104 -11.46 -4.78 -4.84
CA VAL A 104 -10.03 -4.52 -5.04
C VAL A 104 -9.33 -4.12 -3.74
N ARG A 105 -9.99 -3.30 -2.90
CA ARG A 105 -9.45 -2.95 -1.58
C ARG A 105 -9.29 -4.17 -0.69
N GLU A 106 -10.28 -5.06 -0.66
CA GLU A 106 -10.19 -6.29 0.11
C GLU A 106 -9.08 -7.21 -0.40
N GLU A 107 -8.91 -7.33 -1.72
CA GLU A 107 -7.82 -8.10 -2.32
C GLU A 107 -6.44 -7.52 -1.94
N LEU A 108 -6.29 -6.20 -1.94
CA LEU A 108 -5.05 -5.54 -1.55
C LEU A 108 -4.78 -5.70 -0.05
N ARG A 109 -5.81 -5.64 0.79
CA ARG A 109 -5.72 -5.90 2.23
C ARG A 109 -5.24 -7.32 2.50
N THR A 110 -5.89 -8.31 1.91
CA THR A 110 -5.55 -9.74 2.09
C THR A 110 -4.14 -10.08 1.61
N LYS A 111 -3.62 -9.34 0.62
CA LYS A 111 -2.24 -9.47 0.14
C LYS A 111 -1.21 -8.63 0.93
N GLY A 112 -1.66 -7.82 1.89
CA GLY A 112 -0.78 -6.99 2.73
C GLY A 112 -0.23 -5.74 2.05
N PHE A 113 -0.90 -5.24 1.01
CA PHE A 113 -0.54 -3.99 0.31
C PHE A 113 -1.20 -2.75 0.89
N ILE A 114 -2.23 -2.90 1.72
CA ILE A 114 -2.85 -1.81 2.49
C ILE A 114 -3.15 -2.31 3.91
N GLU A 115 -3.26 -1.38 4.85
CA GLU A 115 -3.60 -1.71 6.24
C GLU A 115 -5.01 -2.32 6.36
N ALA A 116 -5.21 -3.14 7.38
CA ALA A 116 -6.47 -3.84 7.66
C ALA A 116 -7.57 -2.87 8.11
#